data_AF-A0A2E8UB92-F1
#
_entry.id   AF-A0A2E8UB92-F1
#
_cell.length_a   1.000
_cell.length_b   1.000
_cell.length_c   1.000
_cell.angle_alpha   90.00
_cell.angle_beta   90.00
_cell.angle_gamma   90.00
#
_symmetry.space_group_name_H-M   'P 1'
#
loop_
_entity.id
_entity.type
_entity.pdbx_description
1 polymer ?
#
loop_
_entity_poly.entity_id
_entity_poly.type
_entity_poly.pdbx_seq_one_letter_code
_entity_poly.pdbx_strand_id
1 'polypeptide(L)'
;MKKNWLYFLLKLTVSCALIIYIMSNFQVEKLLHRLENIELWHLFSATMIFVLLMLNNTLRWYVVINAIGSALPFKISFKIFYIGLFFNQTLPSSVGGDAVRMYLANKEGLSLTSAINSVLLERIATLLGLIILVVICQP
;
A
#
# COMPACT_ATOMS: atom_id res chain seq x y z
N MET A 1 9.20 -32.08 -15.90
CA MET A 1 7.86 -31.43 -15.81
C MET A 1 7.02 -31.86 -14.59
N LYS A 2 7.19 -33.06 -13.99
CA LYS A 2 6.38 -33.50 -12.82
C LYS A 2 6.83 -32.98 -11.43
N LYS A 3 8.09 -32.57 -11.26
CA LYS A 3 8.65 -32.23 -9.93
C LYS A 3 8.04 -30.95 -9.31
N ASN A 4 7.65 -29.97 -10.12
CA ASN A 4 7.10 -28.70 -9.63
C ASN A 4 5.63 -28.82 -9.17
N TRP A 5 4.89 -29.81 -9.69
CA TRP A 5 3.49 -30.04 -9.34
C TRP A 5 3.34 -30.60 -7.92
N LEU A 6 4.28 -31.47 -7.51
CA LEU A 6 4.30 -32.01 -6.14
C LEU A 6 4.55 -30.91 -5.11
N TYR A 7 5.48 -29.98 -5.38
CA TYR A 7 5.72 -28.81 -4.53
C TYR A 7 4.53 -27.85 -4.48
N PHE A 8 3.82 -27.67 -5.60
CA PHE A 8 2.61 -26.87 -5.65
C PHE A 8 1.48 -27.49 -4.82
N LEU A 9 1.22 -28.80 -4.99
CA LEU A 9 0.23 -29.54 -4.20
C LEU A 9 0.56 -29.54 -2.70
N LEU A 10 1.84 -29.73 -2.34
CA LEU A 10 2.28 -29.67 -0.96
C LEU A 10 2.03 -28.28 -0.36
N LYS A 11 2.43 -27.20 -1.05
CA LYS A 11 2.15 -25.82 -0.61
C LYS A 11 0.65 -25.57 -0.47
N LEU A 12 -0.15 -26.02 -1.43
CA LEU A 12 -1.60 -25.84 -1.40
C LEU A 12 -2.23 -26.59 -0.21
N THR A 13 -1.78 -27.82 0.04
CA THR A 13 -2.25 -28.63 1.18
C THR A 13 -1.88 -27.97 2.50
N VAL A 14 -0.64 -27.49 2.64
CA VAL A 14 -0.19 -26.80 3.85
C VAL A 14 -0.96 -25.48 4.06
N SER A 15 -1.13 -24.67 3.01
CA SER A 15 -1.92 -23.44 3.08
C SER A 15 -3.38 -23.71 3.47
N CYS A 16 -4.04 -24.70 2.85
CA CYS A 16 -5.41 -25.07 3.20
C CYS A 16 -5.50 -25.62 4.62
N ALA A 17 -4.56 -26.46 5.05
CA ALA A 17 -4.53 -27.00 6.41
C ALA A 17 -4.37 -25.89 7.45
N LEU A 18 -3.49 -24.91 7.20
CA LEU A 18 -3.34 -23.72 8.05
C LEU A 18 -4.61 -22.87 8.08
N ILE A 19 -5.26 -22.63 6.94
CA ILE A 19 -6.53 -21.89 6.90
C ILE A 19 -7.61 -22.62 7.69
N ILE A 20 -7.77 -23.94 7.51
CA ILE A 20 -8.73 -24.74 8.26
C ILE A 20 -8.42 -24.71 9.75
N TYR A 21 -7.14 -24.83 10.13
CA TYR A 21 -6.70 -24.75 11.51
C TYR A 21 -6.98 -23.37 12.14
N ILE A 22 -6.75 -22.29 11.41
CA ILE A 22 -7.09 -20.93 11.87
C ILE A 22 -8.60 -20.83 12.04
N MET A 23 -9.39 -21.26 11.04
CA MET A 23 -10.85 -21.19 11.08
C MET A 23 -11.48 -22.06 12.17
N SER A 24 -10.89 -23.21 12.51
CA SER A 24 -11.40 -24.09 13.57
C SER A 24 -11.10 -23.55 14.97
N ASN A 25 -9.99 -22.80 15.14
CA ASN A 25 -9.67 -22.11 16.38
C ASN A 25 -10.37 -20.73 16.48
N PHE A 26 -10.81 -20.16 15.36
CA PHE A 26 -11.58 -18.92 15.33
C PHE A 26 -13.06 -19.21 15.56
N GLN A 27 -13.63 -18.66 16.63
CA GLN A 27 -15.08 -18.69 16.85
C GLN A 27 -15.76 -17.72 15.85
N VAL A 28 -16.08 -18.23 14.66
CA VAL A 28 -16.70 -17.47 13.56
C VAL A 28 -18.00 -16.79 14.01
N GLU A 29 -18.75 -17.41 14.93
CA GLU A 29 -19.94 -16.79 15.56
C GLU A 29 -19.62 -15.48 16.28
N LYS A 30 -18.48 -15.39 16.99
CA LYS A 30 -18.06 -14.14 17.65
C LYS A 30 -17.64 -13.07 16.66
N LEU A 31 -17.16 -13.44 15.47
CA LEU A 31 -16.88 -12.48 14.40
C LEU A 31 -18.17 -11.90 13.82
N LEU A 32 -19.16 -12.76 13.52
CA LEU A 32 -20.45 -12.32 12.97
C LEU A 32 -21.18 -11.39 13.94
N HIS A 33 -21.22 -11.74 15.23
CA HIS A 33 -21.79 -10.84 16.24
C HIS A 33 -21.00 -9.54 16.41
N ARG A 34 -19.68 -9.53 16.23
CA ARG A 34 -18.92 -8.27 16.25
C ARG A 34 -19.24 -7.41 15.03
N LEU A 35 -19.39 -8.02 13.85
CA LEU A 35 -19.77 -7.32 12.62
C LEU A 35 -21.17 -6.68 12.72
N GLU A 36 -22.12 -7.37 13.35
CA GLU A 36 -23.47 -6.84 13.61
C GLU A 36 -23.46 -5.64 14.58
N ASN A 37 -22.51 -5.60 15.51
CA ASN A 37 -22.36 -4.53 16.49
C ASN A 37 -21.37 -3.43 16.07
N ILE A 38 -20.88 -3.43 14.82
CA ILE A 38 -20.03 -2.32 14.34
C ILE A 38 -20.90 -1.08 14.22
N GLU A 39 -20.69 -0.11 15.12
CA GLU A 39 -21.33 1.18 14.97
C GLU A 39 -20.82 1.90 13.72
N LEU A 40 -21.73 2.52 12.98
CA LEU A 40 -21.44 3.25 11.74
C LEU A 40 -20.36 4.34 11.93
N TRP A 41 -20.25 4.89 13.14
CA TRP A 41 -19.23 5.87 13.50
C TRP A 41 -17.80 5.33 13.35
N HIS A 42 -17.56 4.07 13.70
CA HIS A 42 -16.23 3.45 13.56
C HIS A 42 -15.84 3.34 12.08
N LEU A 43 -16.78 2.92 11.22
CA LEU A 43 -16.55 2.86 9.77
C LEU A 43 -16.28 4.24 9.18
N PHE A 44 -17.06 5.25 9.58
CA PHE A 44 -16.85 6.62 9.15
C PHE A 44 -15.47 7.15 9.56
N SER A 45 -15.10 6.98 10.84
CA SER A 45 -13.80 7.44 11.35
C SER A 45 -12.61 6.76 10.66
N ALA A 46 -12.68 5.44 10.45
CA ALA A 46 -11.64 4.69 9.73
C ALA A 46 -11.50 5.17 8.28
N THR A 47 -12.63 5.41 7.60
CA THR A 47 -12.64 5.92 6.22
C THR A 47 -12.05 7.33 6.15
N MET A 48 -12.43 8.20 7.10
CA MET A 48 -11.91 9.56 7.18
C MET A 48 -10.40 9.58 7.41
N ILE A 49 -9.90 8.77 8.35
CA ILE A 49 -8.46 8.62 8.61
C ILE A 49 -7.74 8.11 7.36
N PHE A 50 -8.31 7.13 6.64
CA PHE A 50 -7.73 6.61 5.41
C PHE A 50 -7.60 7.70 4.33
N VAL A 51 -8.64 8.52 4.14
CA VAL A 51 -8.60 9.64 3.18
C VAL A 51 -7.56 10.68 3.60
N LEU A 52 -7.45 11.01 4.89
CA LEU A 52 -6.45 11.94 5.41
C LEU A 52 -5.03 11.42 5.19
N LEU A 53 -4.77 10.14 5.45
CA LEU A 53 -3.47 9.50 5.18
C LEU A 53 -3.11 9.56 3.70
N MET A 54 -4.08 9.32 2.83
CA MET A 54 -3.91 9.36 1.39
C MET A 54 -3.58 10.77 0.88
N LEU A 55 -4.27 11.80 1.42
CA LEU A 55 -3.97 13.20 1.14
C LEU A 55 -2.57 13.58 1.63
N ASN A 56 -2.20 13.17 2.84
CA ASN A 56 -0.88 13.42 3.41
C ASN A 56 0.24 12.80 2.55
N ASN A 57 0.08 11.53 2.16
CA ASN A 57 1.06 10.85 1.31
C ASN A 57 1.18 11.51 -0.08
N THR A 58 0.06 11.96 -0.64
CA THR A 58 0.06 12.71 -1.90
C THR A 58 0.81 14.04 -1.75
N LEU A 59 0.53 14.80 -0.68
CA LEU A 59 1.22 16.07 -0.39
C LEU A 59 2.72 15.86 -0.27
N ARG A 60 3.15 14.84 0.46
CA ARG A 60 4.57 14.50 0.60
C ARG A 60 5.21 14.23 -0.76
N TRP A 61 4.58 13.39 -1.59
CA TRP A 61 5.13 13.10 -2.91
C TRP A 61 5.12 14.32 -3.84
N TYR A 62 4.08 15.15 -3.78
CA TYR A 62 4.02 16.43 -4.49
C TYR A 62 5.18 17.35 -4.08
N VAL A 63 5.49 17.46 -2.79
CA VAL A 63 6.65 18.22 -2.30
C VAL A 63 7.96 17.65 -2.86
N VAL A 64 8.13 16.32 -2.87
CA VAL A 64 9.32 15.67 -3.45
C VAL A 64 9.47 15.99 -4.94
N ILE A 65 8.39 15.93 -5.72
CA ILE A 65 8.40 16.27 -7.16
C ILE A 65 8.87 17.71 -7.37
N ASN A 66 8.32 18.65 -6.59
CA ASN A 66 8.72 20.07 -6.69
C ASN A 66 10.16 20.30 -6.23
N ALA A 67 10.63 19.56 -5.22
CA ALA A 67 12.00 19.67 -4.70
C ALA A 67 13.06 19.20 -5.72
N ILE A 68 12.73 18.26 -6.61
CA ILE A 68 13.63 17.82 -7.69
C ILE A 68 13.55 18.70 -8.95
N GLY A 69 12.94 19.89 -8.86
CA GLY A 69 12.84 20.85 -9.96
C GLY A 69 11.82 20.48 -11.04
N SER A 70 10.95 19.51 -10.77
CA SER A 70 9.85 19.14 -11.65
C SER A 70 8.52 19.65 -11.11
N ALA A 71 7.53 19.88 -11.98
CA ALA A 71 6.22 20.34 -11.55
C ALA A 71 5.12 19.41 -12.07
N LEU A 72 4.29 18.90 -11.15
CA LEU A 72 3.03 18.23 -11.47
C LEU A 72 1.93 18.92 -10.66
N PRO A 73 0.77 19.24 -11.24
CA PRO A 73 -0.38 19.74 -10.48
C PRO A 73 -0.79 18.76 -9.38
N PHE A 74 -1.10 19.26 -8.18
CA PHE A 74 -1.49 18.43 -7.04
C PHE A 74 -2.63 17.45 -7.36
N LYS A 75 -3.64 17.90 -8.14
CA LYS A 75 -4.77 17.07 -8.56
C LYS A 75 -4.34 15.86 -9.40
N ILE A 76 -3.31 16.03 -10.24
CA ILE A 76 -2.74 14.95 -11.05
C ILE A 76 -1.91 14.02 -10.16
N SER A 77 -1.06 14.58 -9.29
CA SER A 77 -0.30 13.80 -8.30
C SER A 77 -1.22 12.94 -7.43
N PHE A 78 -2.34 13.49 -6.96
CA PHE A 78 -3.36 12.79 -6.18
C PHE A 78 -3.97 11.61 -6.95
N LYS A 79 -4.40 11.86 -8.19
CA LYS A 79 -4.95 10.81 -9.06
C LYS A 79 -3.94 9.68 -9.28
N ILE A 80 -2.69 10.01 -9.60
CA ILE A 80 -1.63 9.02 -9.83
C ILE A 80 -1.34 8.24 -8.54
N PHE A 81 -1.24 8.94 -7.40
CA PHE A 81 -0.96 8.31 -6.10
C PHE A 81 -2.07 7.31 -5.74
N TYR A 82 -3.33 7.69 -5.95
CA TYR A 82 -4.48 6.82 -5.68
C TYR A 82 -4.48 5.56 -6.55
N ILE A 83 -4.19 5.70 -7.85
CA ILE A 83 -4.05 4.55 -8.76
C ILE A 83 -2.90 3.65 -8.30
N GLY A 84 -1.75 4.23 -7.94
CA GLY A 84 -0.62 3.48 -7.40
C GLY A 84 -0.96 2.71 -6.13
N LEU A 85 -1.72 3.33 -5.22
CA LEU A 85 -2.20 2.69 -3.99
C LEU A 85 -3.08 1.48 -4.30
N PHE A 86 -4.01 1.61 -5.25
CA PHE A 86 -4.84 0.49 -5.69
C PHE A 86 -3.99 -0.70 -6.19
N PHE A 87 -2.98 -0.44 -7.02
CA PHE A 87 -2.09 -1.49 -7.51
C PHE A 87 -1.24 -2.11 -6.39
N ASN A 88 -0.82 -1.33 -5.39
CA ASN A 88 -0.10 -1.86 -4.23
C ASN A 88 -0.95 -2.78 -3.36
N GLN A 89 -2.27 -2.56 -3.29
CA GLN A 89 -3.18 -3.41 -2.51
C GLN A 89 -3.66 -4.64 -3.29
N THR A 90 -3.67 -4.57 -4.62
CA THR A 90 -4.18 -5.65 -5.48
C THR A 90 -3.09 -6.59 -5.99
N LEU A 91 -1.87 -6.08 -6.20
CA LEU A 91 -0.75 -6.90 -6.63
C LEU A 91 -0.04 -7.52 -5.43
N PRO A 92 0.39 -8.79 -5.51
CA PRO A 92 1.15 -9.44 -4.44
C PRO A 92 2.55 -8.82 -4.25
N SER A 93 2.97 -7.91 -5.13
CA SER A 93 4.22 -7.17 -5.05
C SER A 93 3.95 -5.67 -5.00
N SER A 94 4.46 -5.02 -3.96
CA SER A 94 4.41 -3.56 -3.76
C SER A 94 5.23 -2.78 -4.81
N VAL A 95 5.98 -3.47 -5.67
CA VAL A 95 6.75 -2.85 -6.76
C VAL A 95 5.82 -2.45 -7.92
N GLY A 96 4.70 -3.15 -8.10
CA GLY A 96 3.79 -2.91 -9.22
C GLY A 96 3.11 -1.54 -9.17
N GLY A 97 2.64 -1.11 -7.99
CA GLY A 97 2.01 0.20 -7.85
C GLY A 97 2.99 1.36 -8.03
N ASP A 98 4.25 1.19 -7.63
CA ASP A 98 5.30 2.20 -7.87
C ASP A 98 5.68 2.30 -9.34
N ALA A 99 5.77 1.17 -10.04
CA ALA A 99 6.01 1.16 -11.49
C ALA A 99 4.89 1.91 -12.24
N VAL A 100 3.63 1.69 -11.85
CA VAL A 100 2.48 2.42 -12.40
C VAL A 100 2.56 3.92 -12.08
N ARG A 101 2.94 4.31 -10.85
CA ARG A 101 3.14 5.72 -10.51
C ARG A 101 4.21 6.37 -11.37
N MET A 102 5.37 5.73 -11.54
CA MET A 102 6.46 6.25 -12.38
C MET A 102 6.03 6.40 -13.84
N TYR A 103 5.33 5.40 -14.38
CA TYR A 103 4.83 5.41 -15.75
C TYR A 103 3.80 6.52 -15.99
N LEU A 104 2.79 6.64 -15.11
CA LEU A 104 1.76 7.66 -15.24
C LEU A 104 2.32 9.06 -15.03
N ALA A 105 3.24 9.22 -14.09
CA ALA A 105 3.91 10.50 -13.86
C ALA A 105 4.71 10.95 -15.08
N ASN A 106 5.41 10.03 -15.75
CA ASN A 106 6.09 10.31 -17.01
C ASN A 106 5.12 10.70 -18.13
N LYS A 107 3.98 9.99 -18.23
CA LYS A 107 2.92 10.30 -19.21
C LYS A 107 2.30 11.69 -19.01
N GLU A 108 2.21 12.16 -17.76
CA GLU A 108 1.67 13.47 -17.40
C GLU A 108 2.72 14.61 -17.47
N GLY A 109 3.91 14.34 -18.02
CA GLY A 109 4.89 15.37 -18.39
C GLY A 109 6.21 15.36 -17.61
N LEU A 110 6.39 14.48 -16.62
CA LEU A 110 7.72 14.30 -16.01
C LEU A 110 8.68 13.59 -16.96
N SER A 111 9.96 13.95 -16.90
CA SER A 111 10.99 13.08 -17.50
C SER A 111 11.04 11.75 -16.76
N LEU A 112 11.40 10.67 -17.47
CA LEU A 112 11.46 9.33 -16.88
C LEU A 112 12.39 9.29 -15.65
N THR A 113 13.54 9.96 -15.75
CA THR A 113 14.50 10.10 -14.64
C THR A 113 13.89 10.80 -13.44
N SER A 114 13.14 11.90 -13.65
CA SER A 114 12.47 12.62 -12.56
C SER A 114 11.35 11.80 -11.93
N ALA A 115 10.58 11.07 -12.74
CA ALA A 115 9.54 10.17 -12.24
C ALA A 115 10.14 9.08 -11.33
N ILE A 116 11.22 8.42 -11.78
CA ILE A 116 11.94 7.40 -10.99
C ILE A 116 12.51 8.01 -9.71
N ASN A 117 13.26 9.12 -9.83
CA ASN A 117 13.89 9.77 -8.68
C ASN A 117 12.84 10.24 -7.66
N SER A 118 11.70 10.77 -8.11
CA SER A 118 10.64 11.21 -7.21
C SER A 118 10.08 10.08 -6.34
N VAL A 119 9.89 8.89 -6.92
CA VAL A 119 9.36 7.73 -6.20
C VAL A 119 10.44 7.14 -5.28
N LEU A 120 11.69 7.03 -5.76
CA LEU A 120 12.80 6.55 -4.93
C LEU A 120 13.04 7.44 -3.71
N LEU A 121 13.09 8.76 -3.90
CA LEU A 121 13.26 9.71 -2.81
C LEU A 121 12.10 9.65 -1.82
N GLU A 122 10.87 9.50 -2.31
CA GLU A 122 9.68 9.32 -1.46
C GLU A 122 9.77 8.03 -0.63
N ARG A 123 10.24 6.93 -1.22
CA ARG A 123 10.47 5.66 -0.50
C ARG A 123 11.54 5.80 0.56
N ILE A 124 12.68 6.41 0.23
CA ILE A 124 13.77 6.65 1.18
C ILE A 124 13.29 7.53 2.34
N ALA A 125 12.62 8.64 2.05
CA ALA A 125 12.09 9.54 3.07
C ALA A 125 11.09 8.84 4.01
N THR A 126 10.23 7.97 3.45
CA THR A 126 9.27 7.19 4.24
C THR A 126 9.97 6.19 5.14
N LEU A 127 10.95 5.45 4.62
CA LEU A 127 11.71 4.45 5.37
C LEU A 127 12.53 5.11 6.48
N LEU A 128 13.21 6.23 6.18
CA LEU A 128 13.95 6.99 7.19
C LEU A 128 13.03 7.54 8.27
N GLY A 129 11.88 8.11 7.90
CA GLY A 129 10.90 8.59 8.86
C GLY A 129 10.39 7.46 9.78
N LEU A 130 10.15 6.28 9.22
CA LEU A 130 9.74 5.10 9.98
C LEU A 130 10.85 4.63 10.93
N ILE A 131 12.10 4.56 10.46
CA ILE A 131 13.25 4.17 11.29
C ILE A 131 13.42 5.14 12.45
N ILE A 132 13.37 6.44 12.20
CA ILE A 132 13.48 7.48 13.24
C ILE A 132 12.36 7.32 14.27
N LEU A 133 11.12 7.11 13.82
CA LEU A 133 9.97 6.90 14.70
C LEU A 133 10.15 5.66 15.57
N VAL A 134 10.63 4.55 15.00
CA VAL A 134 10.91 3.32 15.77
C VAL A 134 12.01 3.56 16.81
N VAL A 135 13.10 4.22 16.44
CA VAL A 135 14.21 4.51 17.36
C VAL A 135 13.78 5.40 18.52
N ILE A 136 12.92 6.39 18.26
CA ILE A 136 12.38 7.29 19.30
C ILE A 136 11.40 6.55 20.23
N CYS A 137 10.60 5.64 19.69
CA CYS A 137 9.60 4.89 20.47
C CYS A 137 10.15 3.64 21.16
N GLN A 138 11.39 3.23 20.87
CA GLN A 138 12.00 2.09 21.53
C GLN A 138 12.33 2.46 23.00
N PRO A 139 11.90 1.64 23.98
CA PRO A 139 12.23 1.86 25.40
C PRO A 139 13.72 1.67 25.69
#